data_AF-A0A2N1MS20-F1
#
_entry.id   AF-A0A2N1MS20-F1
#
_cell.length_a   1.000
_cell.length_b   1.000
_cell.length_c   1.000
_cell.angle_alpha   90.00
_cell.angle_beta   90.00
_cell.angle_gamma   90.00
#
_symmetry.space_group_name_H-M   'P 1'
#
loop_
_entity.id
_entity.type
_entity.pdbx_description
1 polymer ?
#
loop_
_entity_poly.entity_id
_entity_poly.type
_entity_poly.pdbx_seq_one_letter_code
_entity_poly.pdbx_strand_id
1 'polypeptide(L)'
;MLFINDKLNFVDLIKGIFPSQLYKFILEKLGNNQKNSAVDVGTNLLQYVFEETKIQIWGPRCELLNRLEKEYGITKQDKKKPDSIF
;
A
#
# COMPACT_ATOMS: atom_id res chain seq x y z
N MET A 1 14.26 9.46 -24.99
CA MET A 1 13.72 8.27 -24.31
C MET A 1 12.31 8.63 -23.86
N LEU A 2 11.30 8.01 -24.48
CA LEU A 2 9.86 8.10 -24.13
C LEU A 2 9.67 7.55 -22.70
N PHE A 3 8.75 8.00 -21.85
CA PHE A 3 7.36 8.40 -22.08
C PHE A 3 6.95 9.57 -21.17
N ILE A 4 6.44 10.65 -21.76
CA ILE A 4 5.52 11.57 -21.09
C ILE A 4 4.15 10.94 -21.24
N ASN A 5 3.66 10.29 -20.20
CA ASN A 5 2.24 9.99 -20.05
C ASN A 5 1.80 10.84 -18.87
N ASP A 6 1.40 12.10 -19.14
CA ASP A 6 1.00 13.13 -18.17
C ASP A 6 -0.26 12.78 -17.35
N LYS A 7 -0.68 11.51 -17.34
CA LYS A 7 -1.80 11.05 -16.54
C LYS A 7 -1.32 10.62 -15.18
N LEU A 8 -1.72 11.41 -14.18
CA LEU A 8 -1.71 11.03 -12.78
C LEU A 8 -2.21 9.59 -12.64
N ASN A 9 -1.38 8.71 -12.10
CA ASN A 9 -1.72 7.32 -11.88
C ASN A 9 -1.79 7.00 -10.38
N PHE A 10 -2.25 5.80 -10.07
CA PHE A 10 -2.39 5.34 -8.69
C PHE A 10 -1.06 5.36 -7.92
N VAL A 11 0.07 5.09 -8.58
CA VAL A 11 1.40 5.14 -7.95
C VAL A 11 1.74 6.57 -7.55
N ASP A 12 1.44 7.56 -8.39
CA ASP A 12 1.64 8.99 -8.07
C ASP A 12 0.78 9.41 -6.87
N LEU A 13 -0.47 8.91 -6.81
CA LEU A 13 -1.37 9.18 -5.69
C LEU A 13 -0.81 8.64 -4.37
N ILE A 14 -0.40 7.36 -4.35
CA ILE A 14 0.05 6.67 -3.13
C ILE A 14 1.45 7.08 -2.70
N LYS A 15 2.36 7.35 -3.64
CA LYS A 15 3.78 7.65 -3.32
C LYS A 15 4.09 9.14 -3.30
N GLY A 16 3.34 9.96 -4.04
CA GLY A 16 3.58 11.39 -4.15
C GLY A 16 2.57 12.20 -3.36
N ILE A 17 1.30 12.14 -3.78
CA ILE A 17 0.25 13.03 -3.27
C ILE A 17 -0.06 12.74 -1.80
N PHE A 18 -0.37 11.49 -1.46
CA PHE A 18 -0.79 11.12 -0.11
C PHE A 18 0.31 11.41 0.94
N PRO A 19 1.58 10.99 0.75
CA PRO A 19 2.63 11.30 1.71
C PRO A 19 2.89 12.81 1.84
N SER A 20 2.78 13.56 0.74
CA SER A 20 2.94 15.02 0.77
C SER A 20 1.84 15.70 1.58
N GLN A 21 0.58 15.31 1.37
CA GLN A 21 -0.56 15.84 2.13
C GLN A 21 -0.46 15.47 3.61
N LEU A 22 -0.09 14.23 3.91
CA LEU A 22 0.09 13.76 5.28
C LEU A 22 1.20 14.54 5.99
N TYR A 23 2.35 14.73 5.34
CA TYR A 23 3.46 15.52 5.90
C TYR A 23 3.03 16.96 6.19
N LYS A 24 2.35 17.63 5.25
CA LYS A 24 1.85 19.01 5.44
C LYS A 24 0.90 19.08 6.63
N PHE A 25 -0.06 18.17 6.71
CA PHE A 25 -1.01 18.10 7.82
C PHE A 25 -0.29 17.93 9.17
N ILE A 26 0.66 17.00 9.27
CA ILE A 26 1.42 16.77 10.51
C ILE A 26 2.25 18.01 10.86
N LEU A 27 2.95 18.58 9.88
CA LEU A 27 3.77 19.77 10.09
C LEU A 27 2.95 20.96 10.59
N GLU A 28 1.75 21.16 10.03
CA GLU A 28 0.79 22.17 10.50
C GLU A 28 0.39 21.93 11.96
N LYS A 29 0.12 20.67 12.35
CA LYS A 29 -0.21 20.32 13.74
C LYS A 29 0.95 20.49 14.71
N LEU A 30 2.19 20.40 14.22
CA LEU A 30 3.39 20.62 15.02
C LEU A 30 3.87 22.08 15.03
N GLY A 31 3.13 23.03 14.44
CA GLY A 31 3.48 24.46 14.47
C GLY A 31 4.43 24.93 13.36
N ASN A 32 4.49 24.22 12.23
CA ASN A 32 5.16 24.61 10.97
C ASN A 32 6.69 24.78 10.99
N ASN A 33 7.36 24.50 12.10
CA ASN A 33 8.82 24.58 12.25
C ASN A 33 9.49 23.23 12.56
N GLN A 34 8.73 22.21 12.95
CA GLN A 34 9.25 20.90 13.39
C GLN A 34 9.29 19.87 12.24
N LYS A 35 10.09 20.15 11.20
CA LYS A 35 10.15 19.30 9.99
C LYS A 35 10.59 17.86 10.28
N ASN A 36 11.64 17.67 11.07
CA ASN A 36 12.16 16.32 11.40
C ASN A 36 11.13 15.52 12.18
N SER A 37 10.54 16.12 13.22
CA SER A 37 9.48 15.48 14.00
C SER A 37 8.24 15.15 13.15
N ALA A 38 7.91 15.98 12.16
CA ALA A 38 6.82 15.69 11.24
C ALA A 38 7.10 14.46 10.36
N VAL A 39 8.34 14.29 9.91
CA VAL A 39 8.78 13.09 9.17
C VAL A 39 8.74 11.86 10.08
N ASP A 40 9.22 11.96 11.32
CA ASP A 40 9.24 10.85 12.27
C ASP A 40 7.82 10.37 12.60
N VAL A 41 6.92 11.31 12.94
CA VAL A 41 5.51 11.01 13.22
C VAL A 41 4.83 10.40 11.99
N GLY A 42 5.05 10.97 10.80
CA GLY A 42 4.49 10.45 9.56
C GLY A 42 4.96 9.01 9.28
N THR A 43 6.25 8.74 9.50
CA THR A 43 6.84 7.42 9.30
C THR A 43 6.27 6.40 10.28
N ASN A 44 6.18 6.75 11.57
CA ASN A 44 5.61 5.88 12.60
C ASN A 44 4.12 5.59 12.34
N LEU A 45 3.35 6.59 11.91
CA LEU A 45 1.94 6.41 11.55
C LEU A 45 1.78 5.46 10.36
N LEU A 46 2.55 5.65 9.30
CA LEU A 46 2.50 4.79 8.12
C LEU A 46 2.93 3.35 8.46
N GLN A 47 3.96 3.19 9.30
CA GLN A 47 4.40 1.88 9.78
C GLN A 47 3.30 1.19 10.58
N TYR A 48 2.65 1.92 11.50
CA TYR A 48 1.53 1.39 12.28
C TYR A 48 0.37 0.93 11.38
N VAL A 49 -0.07 1.79 10.44
CA VAL A 49 -1.14 1.44 9.49
C VAL A 49 -0.76 0.21 8.66
N PHE A 50 0.49 0.11 8.22
CA PHE A 50 0.97 -1.04 7.46
C PHE A 50 0.90 -2.33 8.28
N GLU A 51 1.41 -2.33 9.50
CA GLU A 51 1.41 -3.53 10.36
C GLU A 51 -0.02 -3.96 10.73
N GLU A 52 -0.88 -3.02 11.13
CA GLU A 52 -2.28 -3.34 11.44
C GLU A 52 -3.03 -3.86 10.21
N THR A 53 -2.86 -3.22 9.05
CA THR A 53 -3.49 -3.69 7.80
C THR A 53 -2.99 -5.09 7.44
N LYS A 54 -1.69 -5.35 7.62
CA LYS A 54 -1.10 -6.67 7.37
C LYS A 54 -1.69 -7.73 8.30
N ILE A 55 -1.78 -7.46 9.59
CA ILE A 55 -2.24 -8.43 10.59
C ILE A 55 -3.75 -8.61 10.53
N GLN A 56 -4.52 -7.52 10.56
CA GLN A 56 -5.98 -7.58 10.73
C GLN A 56 -6.72 -7.88 9.43
N ILE A 57 -6.16 -7.52 8.27
CA ILE A 57 -6.84 -7.65 6.98
C ILE A 57 -6.16 -8.70 6.11
N TRP A 58 -4.86 -8.53 5.82
CA TRP A 58 -4.17 -9.44 4.89
C TRP A 58 -3.95 -10.84 5.47
N GLY A 59 -3.61 -10.96 6.75
CA GLY A 59 -3.42 -12.26 7.42
C GLY A 59 -4.65 -13.17 7.25
N PRO A 60 -5.83 -12.77 7.76
CA PRO A 60 -7.06 -13.54 7.63
C PRO A 60 -7.46 -13.81 6.18
N ARG A 61 -7.26 -12.82 5.29
CA ARG A 61 -7.55 -12.99 3.85
C ARG A 61 -6.66 -14.05 3.21
N CYS A 62 -5.36 -14.06 3.53
CA CYS A 62 -4.42 -15.06 3.04
C CYS A 62 -4.76 -16.46 3.56
N GLU A 63 -5.15 -16.59 4.83
CA GLU A 63 -5.60 -17.85 5.42
C GLU A 63 -6.85 -18.38 4.74
N LEU A 64 -7.86 -17.52 4.53
CA LEU A 64 -9.08 -17.87 3.82
C LEU A 64 -8.79 -18.32 2.39
N LEU A 65 -7.97 -17.55 1.66
CA LEU A 65 -7.58 -17.89 0.29
C LEU A 65 -6.88 -19.25 0.23
N ASN A 66 -5.92 -19.51 1.13
CA ASN A 66 -5.23 -20.80 1.20
C ASN A 66 -6.17 -21.97 1.48
N ARG A 67 -7.25 -21.76 2.24
CA ARG A 67 -8.28 -22.78 2.48
C ARG A 67 -9.09 -23.05 1.22
N LEU A 68 -9.62 -21.98 0.61
CA LEU A 68 -10.43 -22.09 -0.61
C LEU A 68 -9.64 -22.77 -1.73
N GLU A 69 -8.38 -22.39 -1.94
CA GLU A 69 -7.54 -23.01 -2.96
C GLU A 69 -7.36 -24.52 -2.75
N LYS A 70 -7.24 -24.98 -1.50
CA LYS A 70 -7.19 -26.41 -1.19
C LYS A 70 -8.51 -27.12 -1.50
N GLU A 71 -9.64 -26.49 -1.13
CA GLU A 71 -10.98 -27.02 -1.40
C GLU A 71 -11.26 -27.15 -2.91
N TYR A 72 -10.79 -26.19 -3.70
CA TYR A 72 -10.93 -26.19 -5.16
C TYR A 72 -9.82 -26.97 -5.89
N GLY A 73 -8.86 -27.55 -5.18
CA GLY A 73 -7.72 -28.26 -5.79
C GLY A 73 -6.79 -27.36 -6.61
N ILE A 74 -6.79 -26.04 -6.35
CA ILE A 74 -5.95 -25.06 -7.05
C ILE A 74 -4.51 -25.20 -6.57
N THR A 75 -3.61 -25.52 -7.50
CA THR A 75 -2.20 -25.72 -7.21
C THR A 75 -1.38 -24.46 -7.47
N LYS A 76 -0.13 -24.43 -6.99
CA LYS A 76 0.83 -23.38 -7.35
C LYS A 76 1.11 -23.31 -8.86
N GLN A 77 0.92 -24.41 -9.59
CA GLN A 77 1.11 -24.41 -11.05
C GLN A 77 -0.05 -23.68 -11.74
N ASP A 78 -1.27 -23.83 -11.22
CA ASP A 78 -2.45 -23.13 -11.75
C ASP A 78 -2.30 -21.61 -11.65
N LYS A 79 -1.72 -21.11 -10.55
CA LYS A 79 -1.45 -19.68 -10.34
C LYS A 79 -0.36 -19.09 -11.23
N LYS A 80 0.46 -19.94 -11.85
CA LYS A 80 1.54 -19.52 -12.77
C LYS A 80 1.07 -19.54 -14.22
N LYS A 81 -0.12 -20.06 -14.50
CA LYS A 81 -0.70 -19.97 -15.82
C LYS A 81 -0.90 -18.49 -16.14
N PRO A 82 -0.54 -18.04 -17.35
CA PRO A 82 -0.89 -16.69 -17.76
C PRO A 82 -2.41 -16.53 -17.65
N ASP A 83 -2.85 -15.35 -17.23
CA ASP A 83 -4.27 -15.02 -17.24
C ASP A 83 -4.80 -15.35 -18.64
N SER A 84 -5.93 -16.08 -18.69
CA SER A 84 -6.55 -16.44 -19.96
C SER A 84 -6.75 -15.15 -20.76
N ILE A 85 -6.19 -15.13 -21.98
CA ILE A 85 -6.41 -14.06 -22.95
C ILE A 85 -7.88 -14.15 -23.34
N PHE A 86 -8.74 -13.48 -22.56
CA PHE A 86 -10.08 -13.09 -22.97
C PHE A 86 -10.01 -11.66 -23.47
#